data_AF-A0A524MK63-F1
#
_entry.id   AF-A0A524MK63-F1
#
_cell.length_a   1.000
_cell.length_b   1.000
_cell.length_c   1.000
_cell.angle_alpha   90.00
_cell.angle_beta   90.00
_cell.angle_gamma   90.00
#
_symmetry.space_group_name_H-M   'P 1'
#
loop_
_entity.id
_entity.type
_entity.pdbx_description
1 polymer ?
#
loop_
_entity_poly.entity_id
_entity_poly.type
_entity_poly.pdbx_seq_one_letter_code
_entity_poly.pdbx_strand_id
1 'polypeptide(L)'
;MIDNQKLRIDENRLRDINDFLLRKDNPLVTNLLDLIEKYGGVDQINRKAREARKLDNLLASLDAKNSPYIKDLQWLQEQRDNDAFITVPDYQQKILGDKTKSMKFDDSFAVTLEISACQYFPWLIEEAKQSIEKGELMPGRFIRVRNMAEQTADNDVIAFAAGMQITGSSYVETLDTKGTFPGPDGAPVNVHLGGPATITGYFGGVGMPNEFPLKWVDEYLNYYTKYGVTQVLNINPGSVLVGYMMHKLGIDMEFKISVFLGNDNPYACLWTLLTAKLFSRDDGTSPLIGFNLSNSVNNETIEYAAYIREAFGFEDVVRIEHHITETYKSIVRQPYDRLPELLEIADHVKNISAKHEGGVPEIDAARDYPTDILDYFRTKEDLIEAGHMPLNLINYLDKHHALNRTAEELTKRGLTFLAAPKLHKG
;
A
#
# COMPACT_ATOMS: atom_id res chain seq x y z
N MET A 1 -19.71 -28.10 -28.37
CA MET A 1 -18.56 -27.33 -27.85
C MET A 1 -18.82 -25.86 -28.12
N ILE A 2 -18.62 -24.99 -27.14
CA ILE A 2 -18.70 -23.55 -27.32
C ILE A 2 -17.36 -23.11 -27.92
N ASP A 3 -17.39 -22.37 -29.03
CA ASP A 3 -16.20 -21.85 -29.70
C ASP A 3 -15.66 -20.60 -28.98
N ASN A 4 -14.46 -20.70 -28.41
CA ASN A 4 -13.81 -19.62 -27.67
C ASN A 4 -13.37 -18.45 -28.58
N GLN A 5 -13.29 -18.64 -29.90
CA GLN A 5 -12.99 -17.56 -30.85
C GLN A 5 -14.03 -16.44 -30.80
N LYS A 6 -15.25 -16.73 -30.33
CA LYS A 6 -16.29 -15.73 -30.11
C LYS A 6 -15.96 -14.67 -29.05
N LEU A 7 -14.93 -14.91 -28.23
CA LEU A 7 -14.44 -13.94 -27.23
C LEU A 7 -13.42 -12.95 -27.81
N ARG A 8 -12.97 -13.11 -29.06
CA ARG A 8 -12.01 -12.18 -29.68
C ARG A 8 -12.60 -10.77 -29.73
N ILE A 9 -11.89 -9.81 -29.13
CA ILE A 9 -12.20 -8.39 -29.26
C ILE A 9 -11.74 -7.95 -30.66
N ASP A 10 -12.66 -7.47 -31.48
CA ASP A 10 -12.38 -7.00 -32.83
C ASP A 10 -11.65 -5.65 -32.82
N GLU A 11 -10.69 -5.48 -33.72
CA GLU A 11 -9.80 -4.31 -33.76
C GLU A 11 -10.55 -2.99 -33.96
N ASN A 12 -11.73 -3.01 -34.61
CA ASN A 12 -12.53 -1.79 -34.75
C ASN A 12 -13.08 -1.33 -33.39
N ARG A 13 -13.35 -2.25 -32.45
CA ARG A 13 -13.82 -1.86 -31.09
C ARG A 13 -12.71 -1.16 -30.32
N LEU A 14 -11.46 -1.60 -30.49
CA LEU A 14 -10.30 -0.92 -29.91
C LEU A 14 -10.09 0.46 -30.57
N ARG A 15 -10.29 0.55 -31.89
CA ARG A 15 -10.25 1.83 -32.61
C ARG A 15 -11.32 2.80 -32.10
N ASP A 16 -12.56 2.35 -31.93
CA ASP A 16 -13.65 3.18 -31.41
C ASP A 16 -13.34 3.74 -30.01
N ILE A 17 -12.73 2.93 -29.14
CA ILE A 17 -12.27 3.37 -27.81
C ILE A 17 -11.18 4.43 -27.94
N ASN A 18 -10.18 4.21 -28.77
CA ASN A 18 -9.10 5.19 -28.99
C ASN A 18 -9.64 6.49 -29.58
N ASP A 19 -10.51 6.41 -30.59
CA ASP A 19 -11.14 7.58 -31.21
C ASP A 19 -11.92 8.37 -30.17
N PHE A 20 -12.67 7.71 -29.27
CA PHE A 20 -13.35 8.39 -28.15
C PHE A 20 -12.38 9.08 -27.19
N LEU A 21 -11.29 8.42 -26.78
CA LEU A 21 -10.29 8.99 -25.86
C LEU A 21 -9.52 10.17 -26.48
N LEU A 22 -9.28 10.14 -27.78
CA LEU A 22 -8.49 11.15 -28.49
C LEU A 22 -9.32 12.34 -29.01
N ARG A 23 -10.64 12.33 -28.78
CA ARG A 23 -11.51 13.46 -29.13
C ARG A 23 -11.11 14.73 -28.37
N LYS A 24 -10.90 15.80 -29.11
CA LYS A 24 -10.54 17.13 -28.56
C LYS A 24 -11.65 17.75 -27.70
N ASP A 25 -12.89 17.32 -27.87
CA ASP A 25 -14.06 17.80 -27.15
C ASP A 25 -14.54 16.83 -26.05
N ASN A 26 -13.74 15.82 -25.70
CA ASN A 26 -14.09 14.84 -24.66
C ASN A 26 -13.81 15.39 -23.26
N PRO A 27 -14.83 15.79 -22.47
CA PRO A 27 -14.63 16.40 -21.17
C PRO A 27 -13.96 15.46 -20.15
N LEU A 28 -14.05 14.14 -20.33
CA LEU A 28 -13.40 13.18 -19.43
C LEU A 28 -11.87 13.19 -19.57
N VAL A 29 -11.36 13.57 -20.74
CA VAL A 29 -9.93 13.64 -21.02
C VAL A 29 -9.43 15.07 -20.92
N THR A 30 -10.13 16.04 -21.50
CA THR A 30 -9.68 17.45 -21.48
C THR A 30 -9.57 17.99 -20.06
N ASN A 31 -10.52 17.67 -19.17
CA ASN A 31 -10.47 18.13 -17.78
C ASN A 31 -9.26 17.54 -17.02
N LEU A 32 -8.84 16.31 -17.35
CA LEU A 32 -7.64 15.71 -16.78
C LEU A 32 -6.37 16.42 -17.31
N LEU A 33 -6.31 16.67 -18.62
CA LEU A 33 -5.18 17.36 -19.24
C LEU A 33 -5.03 18.78 -18.70
N ASP A 34 -6.11 19.54 -18.58
CA ASP A 34 -6.10 20.89 -18.01
C ASP A 34 -5.54 20.90 -16.57
N LEU A 35 -5.85 19.86 -15.81
CA LEU A 35 -5.33 19.71 -14.44
C LEU A 35 -3.84 19.38 -14.43
N ILE A 36 -3.36 18.55 -15.36
CA ILE A 36 -1.92 18.28 -15.54
C ILE A 36 -1.18 19.57 -15.93
N GLU A 37 -1.73 20.35 -16.85
CA GLU A 37 -1.17 21.64 -17.27
C GLU A 37 -1.13 22.67 -16.13
N LYS A 38 -2.13 22.69 -15.24
CA LYS A 38 -2.11 23.51 -14.01
C LYS A 38 -0.88 23.25 -13.14
N TYR A 39 -0.32 22.03 -13.13
CA TYR A 39 0.92 21.71 -12.39
C TYR A 39 2.21 21.92 -13.20
N GLY A 40 2.08 22.29 -14.47
CA GLY A 40 3.16 22.62 -15.39
C GLY A 40 3.53 21.53 -16.40
N GLY A 41 2.63 20.57 -16.63
CA GLY A 41 2.85 19.47 -17.56
C GLY A 41 3.69 18.34 -16.97
N VAL A 42 3.74 17.23 -17.70
CA VAL A 42 4.29 15.93 -17.25
C VAL A 42 5.76 16.05 -16.80
N ASP A 43 6.62 16.67 -17.62
CA ASP A 43 8.05 16.80 -17.31
C ASP A 43 8.31 17.61 -16.03
N GLN A 44 7.57 18.70 -15.84
CA GLN A 44 7.72 19.53 -14.65
C GLN A 44 7.20 18.81 -13.40
N ILE A 45 6.09 18.08 -13.52
CA ILE A 45 5.52 17.27 -12.44
C ILE A 45 6.54 16.24 -11.96
N ASN A 46 7.05 15.40 -12.87
CA ASN A 46 8.00 14.34 -12.51
C ASN A 46 9.32 14.90 -11.97
N ARG A 47 9.82 16.01 -12.54
CA ARG A 47 11.02 16.69 -12.03
C ARG A 47 10.81 17.19 -10.59
N LYS A 48 9.70 17.87 -10.31
CA LYS A 48 9.39 18.36 -8.96
C LYS A 48 9.31 17.21 -7.96
N ALA A 49 8.64 16.12 -8.33
CA ALA A 49 8.49 14.95 -7.47
C ALA A 49 9.84 14.27 -7.15
N ARG A 50 10.70 14.06 -8.16
CA ARG A 50 12.04 13.50 -7.95
C ARG A 50 12.90 14.36 -7.02
N GLU A 51 12.86 15.68 -7.18
CA GLU A 51 13.59 16.60 -6.30
C GLU A 51 13.02 16.59 -4.87
N ALA A 52 11.69 16.60 -4.72
CA ALA A 52 11.04 16.59 -3.42
C ALA A 52 11.33 15.32 -2.61
N ARG A 53 11.57 14.18 -3.27
CA ARG A 53 11.82 12.88 -2.62
C ARG A 53 13.28 12.67 -2.17
N LYS A 54 14.23 13.52 -2.58
CA LYS A 54 15.64 13.37 -2.18
C LYS A 54 15.77 13.48 -0.67
N LEU A 55 16.47 12.53 -0.05
CA LEU A 55 16.65 12.48 1.41
C LEU A 55 17.22 13.78 1.96
N ASP A 56 18.26 14.33 1.34
CA ASP A 56 18.88 15.60 1.77
C ASP A 56 17.88 16.76 1.77
N ASN A 57 17.00 16.83 0.77
CA ASN A 57 15.97 17.87 0.68
C ASN A 57 14.89 17.69 1.76
N LEU A 58 14.49 16.43 2.04
CA LEU A 58 13.53 16.11 3.09
C LEU A 58 14.08 16.49 4.48
N LEU A 59 15.33 16.10 4.76
CA LEU A 59 16.01 16.43 6.02
C LEU A 59 16.21 17.94 6.19
N ALA A 60 16.69 18.63 5.15
CA ALA A 60 16.84 20.08 5.17
C ALA A 60 15.49 20.80 5.38
N SER A 61 14.42 20.30 4.76
CA SER A 61 13.08 20.86 4.98
C SER A 61 12.58 20.67 6.42
N LEU A 62 12.88 19.53 7.06
CA LEU A 62 12.50 19.29 8.46
C LEU A 62 13.30 20.17 9.41
N ASP A 63 14.60 20.31 9.17
CA ASP A 63 15.50 21.16 9.94
C ASP A 63 15.08 22.64 9.88
N ALA A 64 14.82 23.16 8.67
CA ALA A 64 14.34 24.53 8.47
C ALA A 64 13.00 24.82 9.17
N LYS A 65 12.17 23.78 9.35
CA LYS A 65 10.90 23.86 10.08
C LYS A 65 11.04 23.64 11.60
N ASN A 66 12.26 23.40 12.10
CA ASN A 66 12.53 22.98 13.48
C ASN A 66 11.66 21.77 13.89
N SER A 67 11.47 20.82 12.98
CA SER A 67 10.65 19.63 13.24
C SER A 67 11.30 18.76 14.32
N PRO A 68 10.54 18.28 15.33
CA PRO A 68 11.08 17.41 16.37
C PRO A 68 11.61 16.07 15.82
N TYR A 69 11.10 15.64 14.66
CA TYR A 69 11.44 14.35 14.04
C TYR A 69 12.85 14.28 13.45
N ILE A 70 13.56 15.41 13.30
CA ILE A 70 14.90 15.40 12.71
C ILE A 70 15.89 14.56 13.53
N LYS A 71 15.76 14.58 14.87
CA LYS A 71 16.63 13.83 15.78
C LYS A 71 16.40 12.33 15.66
N ASP A 72 15.14 11.92 15.54
CA ASP A 72 14.79 10.51 15.37
C ASP A 72 15.27 9.96 14.03
N LEU A 73 15.22 10.77 12.95
CA LEU A 73 15.77 10.40 11.65
C LEU A 73 17.30 10.31 11.64
N GLN A 74 17.97 11.20 12.37
CA GLN A 74 19.43 11.14 12.56
C GLN A 74 19.81 9.89 13.35
N TRP A 75 19.09 9.59 14.44
CA TRP A 75 19.27 8.35 15.20
C TRP A 75 19.06 7.11 14.33
N LEU A 76 17.98 7.05 13.54
CA LEU A 76 17.70 5.92 12.66
C LEU A 76 18.80 5.71 11.60
N GLN A 77 19.32 6.80 11.03
CA GLN A 77 20.47 6.74 10.11
C GLN A 77 21.71 6.20 10.82
N GLU A 78 22.01 6.68 12.02
CA GLU A 78 23.14 6.20 12.81
C GLU A 78 23.00 4.70 13.13
N GLN A 79 21.82 4.22 13.53
CA GLN A 79 21.60 2.79 13.79
C GLN A 79 21.79 1.93 12.54
N ARG A 80 21.31 2.40 11.38
CA ARG A 80 21.55 1.74 10.10
C ARG A 80 23.03 1.68 9.76
N ASP A 81 23.71 2.82 9.85
CA ASP A 81 25.11 2.97 9.42
C ASP A 81 26.09 2.22 10.36
N ASN A 82 25.69 2.00 11.61
CA ASN A 82 26.40 1.17 12.59
C ASN A 82 26.04 -0.32 12.52
N ASP A 83 25.25 -0.75 11.53
CA ASP A 83 24.81 -2.15 11.37
C ASP A 83 24.11 -2.71 12.63
N ALA A 84 23.29 -1.90 13.30
CA ALA A 84 22.62 -2.28 14.54
C ALA A 84 21.44 -3.27 14.33
N PHE A 85 20.93 -3.38 13.11
CA PHE A 85 19.83 -4.28 12.77
C PHE A 85 20.35 -5.68 12.43
N ILE A 86 19.58 -6.71 12.78
CA ILE A 86 19.94 -8.10 12.44
C ILE A 86 20.02 -8.30 10.92
N THR A 87 21.06 -9.00 10.45
CA THR A 87 21.17 -9.37 9.02
C THR A 87 20.20 -10.51 8.69
N VAL A 88 19.85 -10.69 7.41
CA VAL A 88 18.99 -11.82 7.01
C VAL A 88 19.67 -13.17 7.31
N PRO A 89 20.97 -13.38 7.03
CA PRO A 89 21.66 -14.62 7.41
C PRO A 89 21.66 -14.86 8.93
N ASP A 90 21.90 -13.84 9.76
CA ASP A 90 21.89 -13.98 11.22
C ASP A 90 20.48 -14.26 11.75
N TYR A 91 19.45 -13.67 11.15
CA TYR A 91 18.06 -13.97 11.47
C TYR A 91 17.73 -15.44 11.14
N GLN A 92 18.10 -15.91 9.94
CA GLN A 92 17.90 -17.31 9.57
C GLN A 92 18.65 -18.26 10.53
N GLN A 93 19.90 -17.92 10.90
CA GLN A 93 20.69 -18.68 11.86
C GLN A 93 20.05 -18.69 13.26
N LYS A 94 19.48 -17.56 13.70
CA LYS A 94 18.74 -17.45 14.97
C LYS A 94 17.52 -18.40 14.99
N ILE A 95 16.79 -18.54 13.88
CA ILE A 95 15.59 -19.39 13.80
C ILE A 95 15.94 -20.88 13.64
N LEU A 96 16.90 -21.21 12.77
CA LEU A 96 17.16 -22.59 12.33
C LEU A 96 18.37 -23.25 12.98
N GLY A 97 19.25 -22.48 13.63
CA GLY A 97 20.53 -22.97 14.13
C GLY A 97 21.36 -23.58 13.00
N ASP A 98 22.05 -24.70 13.26
CA ASP A 98 22.93 -25.34 12.27
C ASP A 98 22.23 -25.85 10.99
N LYS A 99 20.89 -25.93 10.97
CA LYS A 99 20.15 -26.38 9.78
C LYS A 99 20.34 -25.44 8.58
N THR A 100 20.59 -24.14 8.82
CA THR A 100 20.86 -23.14 7.78
C THR A 100 21.95 -23.57 6.79
N LYS A 101 23.02 -24.21 7.28
CA LYS A 101 24.17 -24.66 6.49
C LYS A 101 23.81 -25.70 5.41
N SER A 102 22.67 -26.36 5.55
CA SER A 102 22.19 -27.40 4.64
C SER A 102 20.97 -26.98 3.82
N MET A 103 20.37 -25.83 4.15
CA MET A 103 19.18 -25.31 3.49
C MET A 103 19.55 -24.35 2.36
N LYS A 104 18.70 -24.29 1.35
CA LYS A 104 18.76 -23.28 0.29
C LYS A 104 17.51 -22.43 0.39
N PHE A 105 17.69 -21.13 0.20
CA PHE A 105 16.61 -20.15 0.17
C PHE A 105 16.50 -19.65 -1.27
N ASP A 106 15.30 -19.72 -1.84
CA ASP A 106 15.04 -19.29 -3.22
C ASP A 106 14.44 -17.90 -3.26
N ASP A 107 15.27 -16.90 -3.57
CA ASP A 107 14.89 -15.49 -3.64
C ASP A 107 13.91 -15.16 -4.78
N SER A 108 13.65 -16.08 -5.70
CA SER A 108 12.68 -15.85 -6.79
C SER A 108 11.23 -15.80 -6.31
N PHE A 109 10.94 -16.37 -5.13
CA PHE A 109 9.61 -16.35 -4.50
C PHE A 109 9.60 -15.56 -3.18
N ALA A 110 10.55 -14.65 -3.00
CA ALA A 110 10.65 -13.85 -1.78
C ALA A 110 9.33 -13.12 -1.46
N VAL A 111 8.74 -13.43 -0.30
CA VAL A 111 7.50 -12.81 0.16
C VAL A 111 7.80 -11.42 0.74
N THR A 112 7.16 -10.38 0.23
CA THR A 112 7.31 -9.03 0.81
C THR A 112 6.68 -8.98 2.19
N LEU A 113 7.44 -8.57 3.21
CA LEU A 113 6.90 -8.35 4.55
C LEU A 113 6.28 -6.96 4.61
N GLU A 114 4.97 -6.89 4.84
CA GLU A 114 4.19 -5.66 4.79
C GLU A 114 3.38 -5.44 6.07
N ILE A 115 3.48 -4.23 6.63
CA ILE A 115 2.59 -3.73 7.68
C ILE A 115 1.65 -2.70 7.07
N SER A 116 0.37 -2.83 7.40
CA SER A 116 -0.62 -1.84 7.05
C SER A 116 -1.04 -0.97 8.22
N ALA A 117 -1.46 0.25 7.89
CA ALA A 117 -1.79 1.33 8.80
C ALA A 117 -0.68 1.68 9.81
N CYS A 118 0.52 1.97 9.29
CA CYS A 118 1.52 2.76 10.03
C CYS A 118 1.16 4.25 9.92
N GLN A 119 0.44 4.77 10.91
CA GLN A 119 -0.20 6.08 10.80
C GLN A 119 0.73 7.25 11.19
N TYR A 120 1.64 7.02 12.13
CA TYR A 120 2.46 8.09 12.73
C TYR A 120 3.94 7.75 12.65
N PHE A 121 4.76 8.71 12.21
CA PHE A 121 6.21 8.54 12.12
C PHE A 121 6.87 8.05 13.44
N PRO A 122 6.49 8.53 14.64
CA PRO A 122 7.05 8.00 15.88
C PRO A 122 6.89 6.48 16.07
N TRP A 123 5.86 5.87 15.49
CA TRP A 123 5.66 4.42 15.58
C TRP A 123 6.72 3.64 14.80
N LEU A 124 7.19 4.17 13.66
CA LEU A 124 8.33 3.61 12.92
C LEU A 124 9.59 3.55 13.78
N ILE A 125 9.79 4.57 14.63
CA ILE A 125 10.96 4.67 15.51
C ILE A 125 10.86 3.68 16.67
N GLU A 126 9.68 3.52 17.27
CA GLU A 126 9.45 2.51 18.30
C GLU A 126 9.61 1.08 17.74
N GLU A 127 9.13 0.82 16.53
CA GLU A 127 9.37 -0.44 15.83
C GLU A 127 10.86 -0.69 15.56
N ALA A 128 11.60 0.34 15.13
CA ALA A 128 13.04 0.23 14.90
C ALA A 128 13.80 -0.09 16.20
N LYS A 129 13.47 0.58 17.31
CA LYS A 129 14.05 0.30 18.62
C LYS A 129 13.78 -1.15 19.05
N GLN A 130 12.52 -1.60 18.94
CA GLN A 130 12.15 -2.97 19.26
C GLN A 130 12.89 -3.97 18.36
N SER A 131 13.00 -3.67 17.06
CA SER A 131 13.67 -4.54 16.09
C SER A 131 15.14 -4.77 16.45
N ILE A 132 15.84 -3.71 16.86
CA ILE A 132 17.23 -3.79 17.33
C ILE A 132 17.31 -4.59 18.63
N GLU A 133 16.46 -4.27 19.61
CA GLU A 133 16.48 -4.92 20.93
C GLU A 133 16.24 -6.43 20.85
N LYS A 134 15.28 -6.84 20.03
CA LYS A 134 14.84 -8.25 19.93
C LYS A 134 15.52 -9.01 18.79
N GLY A 135 16.27 -8.35 17.92
CA GLY A 135 16.77 -8.93 16.67
C GLY A 135 15.62 -9.40 15.78
N GLU A 136 14.65 -8.51 15.55
CA GLU A 136 13.47 -8.70 14.70
C GLU A 136 13.67 -7.95 13.36
N LEU A 137 12.87 -8.32 12.36
CA LEU A 137 12.90 -7.74 11.03
C LEU A 137 11.89 -6.60 10.91
N MET A 138 12.31 -5.47 10.35
CA MET A 138 11.43 -4.39 9.89
C MET A 138 10.86 -4.68 8.50
N PRO A 139 9.62 -4.26 8.21
CA PRO A 139 8.95 -4.53 6.93
C PRO A 139 9.65 -3.87 5.73
N GLY A 140 9.62 -4.56 4.59
CA GLY A 140 10.01 -4.01 3.30
C GLY A 140 8.96 -3.04 2.73
N ARG A 141 7.75 -3.03 3.29
CA ARG A 141 6.65 -2.22 2.79
C ARG A 141 5.68 -1.75 3.89
N PHE A 142 5.23 -0.50 3.77
CA PHE A 142 4.27 0.12 4.67
C PHE A 142 3.05 0.67 3.94
N ILE A 143 1.86 0.49 4.50
CA ILE A 143 0.68 1.24 4.08
C ILE A 143 0.34 2.26 5.16
N ARG A 144 0.11 3.51 4.75
CA ARG A 144 -0.22 4.61 5.64
C ARG A 144 -1.68 5.02 5.45
N VAL A 145 -2.44 4.93 6.53
CA VAL A 145 -3.87 5.25 6.55
C VAL A 145 -4.11 6.36 7.56
N ARG A 146 -3.81 7.60 7.16
CA ARG A 146 -3.99 8.80 7.97
C ARG A 146 -4.30 9.99 7.06
N ASN A 147 -5.05 10.96 7.57
CA ASN A 147 -5.41 12.15 6.83
C ASN A 147 -4.16 12.94 6.36
N MET A 148 -4.04 13.21 5.06
CA MET A 148 -2.87 13.87 4.48
C MET A 148 -2.71 15.32 4.96
N ALA A 149 -3.81 16.03 5.21
CA ALA A 149 -3.75 17.37 5.78
C ALA A 149 -3.16 17.37 7.21
N GLU A 150 -3.57 16.44 8.09
CA GLU A 150 -2.98 16.27 9.42
C GLU A 150 -1.49 15.93 9.33
N GLN A 151 -1.13 14.97 8.47
CA GLN A 151 0.27 14.56 8.27
C GLN A 151 1.15 15.70 7.75
N THR A 152 0.58 16.59 6.95
CA THR A 152 1.30 17.77 6.42
C THR A 152 1.46 18.84 7.50
N ALA A 153 0.42 19.04 8.32
CA ALA A 153 0.40 20.04 9.38
C ALA A 153 1.44 19.77 10.46
N ASP A 154 1.68 18.49 10.80
CA ASP A 154 2.67 18.11 11.82
C ASP A 154 4.00 17.59 11.26
N ASN A 155 4.28 17.85 9.97
CA ASN A 155 5.50 17.44 9.24
C ASN A 155 5.73 15.93 9.12
N ASP A 156 4.77 15.11 9.54
CA ASP A 156 4.88 13.66 9.56
C ASP A 156 5.06 13.08 8.14
N VAL A 157 4.36 13.63 7.14
CA VAL A 157 4.52 13.20 5.73
C VAL A 157 5.98 13.30 5.24
N ILE A 158 6.71 14.34 5.66
CA ILE A 158 8.12 14.56 5.28
C ILE A 158 9.02 13.61 6.07
N ALA A 159 8.76 13.47 7.38
CA ALA A 159 9.55 12.60 8.25
C ALA A 159 9.43 11.13 7.86
N PHE A 160 8.22 10.67 7.56
CA PHE A 160 8.01 9.30 7.09
C PHE A 160 8.66 9.06 5.73
N ALA A 161 8.51 9.98 4.77
CA ALA A 161 9.19 9.87 3.48
C ALA A 161 10.72 9.75 3.65
N ALA A 162 11.32 10.53 4.55
CA ALA A 162 12.74 10.44 4.89
C ALA A 162 13.07 9.09 5.54
N GLY A 163 12.26 8.63 6.50
CA GLY A 163 12.37 7.32 7.13
C GLY A 163 12.42 6.19 6.10
N MET A 164 11.53 6.21 5.11
CA MET A 164 11.50 5.21 4.04
C MET A 164 12.73 5.28 3.13
N GLN A 165 13.29 6.47 2.88
CA GLN A 165 14.58 6.57 2.18
C GLN A 165 15.73 5.97 3.01
N ILE A 166 15.67 6.08 4.33
CA ILE A 166 16.70 5.54 5.25
C ILE A 166 16.62 4.02 5.30
N THR A 167 15.43 3.44 5.48
CA THR A 167 15.22 1.99 5.58
C THR A 167 15.23 1.28 4.23
N GLY A 168 14.97 2.02 3.14
CA GLY A 168 14.79 1.47 1.80
C GLY A 168 13.43 0.80 1.57
N SER A 169 12.50 0.91 2.52
CA SER A 169 11.17 0.32 2.41
C SER A 169 10.30 1.13 1.44
N SER A 170 9.37 0.45 0.75
CA SER A 170 8.33 1.11 -0.02
C SER A 170 7.17 1.54 0.87
N TYR A 171 6.41 2.55 0.46
CA TYR A 171 5.24 2.99 1.22
C TYR A 171 4.15 3.55 0.33
N VAL A 172 2.91 3.44 0.80
CA VAL A 172 1.71 3.96 0.15
C VAL A 172 1.02 4.96 1.08
N GLU A 173 0.67 6.13 0.58
CA GLU A 173 -0.17 7.10 1.28
C GLU A 173 -1.66 6.91 0.95
N THR A 174 -2.53 7.32 1.88
CA THR A 174 -3.98 7.35 1.63
C THR A 174 -4.44 8.79 1.51
N LEU A 175 -4.93 9.17 0.33
CA LEU A 175 -5.45 10.52 0.07
C LEU A 175 -6.78 10.78 0.80
N ASP A 176 -7.05 12.05 1.09
CA ASP A 176 -8.22 12.54 1.83
C ASP A 176 -9.50 12.51 0.99
N THR A 177 -9.37 12.55 -0.33
CA THR A 177 -10.48 12.41 -1.29
C THR A 177 -11.10 11.01 -1.36
N LYS A 178 -10.82 10.12 -0.40
CA LYS A 178 -11.36 8.75 -0.26
C LYS A 178 -12.85 8.66 0.16
N GLY A 179 -13.65 9.70 -0.12
CA GLY A 179 -15.07 9.80 0.25
C GLY A 179 -15.34 10.43 1.61
N THR A 180 -14.35 10.48 2.51
CA THR A 180 -14.46 11.07 3.86
C THR A 180 -14.38 12.60 3.87
N PHE A 181 -14.19 13.22 2.71
CA PHE A 181 -14.11 14.67 2.58
C PHE A 181 -15.43 15.31 3.05
N PRO A 182 -15.41 16.43 3.79
CA PRO A 182 -16.63 17.08 4.25
C PRO A 182 -17.43 17.65 3.07
N GLY A 183 -18.72 17.34 3.05
CA GLY A 183 -19.73 17.90 2.18
C GLY A 183 -20.29 19.23 2.68
N PRO A 184 -21.27 19.81 1.98
CA PRO A 184 -21.84 21.13 2.32
C PRO A 184 -22.48 21.22 3.71
N ASP A 185 -22.90 20.09 4.29
CA ASP A 185 -23.50 19.96 5.61
C ASP A 185 -22.49 19.51 6.69
N GLY A 186 -21.21 19.37 6.32
CA GLY A 186 -20.13 18.89 7.19
C GLY A 186 -20.07 17.36 7.31
N ALA A 187 -21.04 16.60 6.80
CA ALA A 187 -20.98 15.14 6.74
C ALA A 187 -20.07 14.68 5.59
N PRO A 188 -19.56 13.43 5.58
CA PRO A 188 -18.81 12.91 4.44
C PRO A 188 -19.58 13.04 3.11
N VAL A 189 -18.88 13.42 2.04
CA VAL A 189 -19.49 13.55 0.70
C VAL A 189 -20.06 12.23 0.17
N ASN A 190 -19.51 11.10 0.60
CA ASN A 190 -20.13 9.81 0.34
C ASN A 190 -21.23 9.61 1.38
N VAL A 191 -22.49 9.68 0.92
CA VAL A 191 -23.69 9.48 1.73
C VAL A 191 -23.75 8.10 2.41
N HIS A 192 -22.94 7.14 1.96
CA HIS A 192 -22.82 5.83 2.59
C HIS A 192 -21.80 5.79 3.73
N LEU A 193 -20.98 6.83 3.93
CA LEU A 193 -20.02 6.90 5.04
C LEU A 193 -20.67 7.37 6.35
N GLY A 194 -21.56 6.55 6.92
CA GLY A 194 -22.29 6.83 8.17
C GLY A 194 -22.18 5.73 9.25
N GLY A 195 -21.16 4.87 9.17
CA GLY A 195 -20.96 3.74 10.08
C GLY A 195 -21.92 2.55 9.85
N PRO A 196 -22.11 1.66 10.84
CA PRO A 196 -22.86 0.42 10.68
C PRO A 196 -24.31 0.60 10.19
N ALA A 197 -24.95 1.73 10.53
CA ALA A 197 -26.31 2.06 10.07
C ALA A 197 -26.41 2.21 8.54
N THR A 198 -25.28 2.43 7.87
CA THR A 198 -25.18 2.65 6.43
C THR A 198 -24.42 1.54 5.69
N ILE A 199 -24.09 0.43 6.38
CA ILE A 199 -23.19 -0.62 5.87
C ILE A 199 -23.65 -1.25 4.54
N THR A 200 -24.96 -1.38 4.32
CA THR A 200 -25.50 -1.91 3.07
C THR A 200 -25.24 -0.99 1.88
N GLY A 201 -25.04 0.32 2.13
CA GLY A 201 -24.66 1.30 1.11
C GLY A 201 -23.22 1.15 0.60
N TYR A 202 -22.38 0.34 1.26
CA TYR A 202 -21.01 0.06 0.82
C TYR A 202 -20.93 -1.07 -0.21
N PHE A 203 -22.02 -1.82 -0.42
CA PHE A 203 -22.09 -2.84 -1.47
C PHE A 203 -22.03 -2.17 -2.85
N GLY A 204 -20.85 -2.18 -3.47
CA GLY A 204 -20.57 -1.50 -4.74
C GLY A 204 -19.54 -0.36 -4.63
N GLY A 205 -19.02 -0.08 -3.43
CA GLY A 205 -17.83 0.76 -3.24
C GLY A 205 -17.99 1.83 -2.16
N VAL A 206 -16.85 2.19 -1.55
CA VAL A 206 -16.74 3.13 -0.41
C VAL A 206 -16.70 4.61 -0.87
N GLY A 207 -17.02 4.83 -2.16
CA GLY A 207 -17.51 6.07 -2.78
C GLY A 207 -16.54 7.26 -2.91
N MET A 208 -16.19 7.58 -4.17
CA MET A 208 -15.64 8.87 -4.62
C MET A 208 -16.60 9.42 -5.70
N PRO A 209 -17.73 10.03 -5.31
CA PRO A 209 -18.80 10.34 -6.25
C PRO A 209 -18.45 11.49 -7.20
N ASN A 210 -19.14 11.57 -8.34
CA ASN A 210 -19.16 12.76 -9.20
C ASN A 210 -17.75 13.23 -9.63
N GLU A 211 -17.34 14.44 -9.23
CA GLU A 211 -16.07 15.08 -9.59
C GLU A 211 -14.85 14.59 -8.79
N PHE A 212 -15.05 13.69 -7.83
CA PHE A 212 -13.99 13.23 -6.93
C PHE A 212 -12.79 12.55 -7.62
N PRO A 213 -12.93 11.82 -8.73
CA PRO A 213 -11.75 11.34 -9.47
C PRO A 213 -10.80 12.46 -9.88
N LEU A 214 -11.31 13.63 -10.28
CA LEU A 214 -10.47 14.78 -10.62
C LEU A 214 -9.96 15.53 -9.38
N LYS A 215 -10.74 15.59 -8.29
CA LYS A 215 -10.23 16.10 -7.00
C LYS A 215 -9.08 15.25 -6.47
N TRP A 216 -9.17 13.93 -6.64
CA TRP A 216 -8.11 12.99 -6.29
C TRP A 216 -6.86 13.19 -7.13
N VAL A 217 -7.00 13.47 -8.44
CA VAL A 217 -5.86 13.87 -9.28
C VAL A 217 -5.23 15.16 -8.77
N ASP A 218 -6.03 16.20 -8.48
CA ASP A 218 -5.50 17.49 -7.98
C ASP A 218 -4.74 17.28 -6.65
N GLU A 219 -5.33 16.53 -5.73
CA GLU A 219 -4.74 16.18 -4.44
C GLU A 219 -3.44 15.39 -4.61
N TYR A 220 -3.46 14.35 -5.47
CA TYR A 220 -2.29 13.54 -5.78
C TYR A 220 -1.15 14.40 -6.32
N LEU A 221 -1.41 15.19 -7.36
CA LEU A 221 -0.39 16.03 -7.99
C LEU A 221 0.19 17.06 -7.03
N ASN A 222 -0.64 17.61 -6.13
CA ASN A 222 -0.17 18.46 -5.05
C ASN A 222 0.83 17.75 -4.13
N TYR A 223 0.52 16.55 -3.63
CA TYR A 223 1.42 15.84 -2.72
C TYR A 223 2.64 15.21 -3.43
N TYR A 224 2.45 14.70 -4.64
CA TYR A 224 3.51 14.15 -5.48
C TYR A 224 4.57 15.21 -5.79
N THR A 225 4.15 16.41 -6.21
CA THR A 225 5.09 17.47 -6.57
C THR A 225 5.72 18.19 -5.38
N LYS A 226 5.07 18.22 -4.21
CA LYS A 226 5.59 18.91 -3.01
C LYS A 226 6.42 18.03 -2.09
N TYR A 227 6.08 16.74 -2.00
CA TYR A 227 6.67 15.82 -1.01
C TYR A 227 7.17 14.50 -1.63
N GLY A 228 7.01 14.31 -2.94
CA GLY A 228 7.46 13.08 -3.61
C GLY A 228 6.61 11.84 -3.31
N VAL A 229 5.36 12.02 -2.86
CA VAL A 229 4.41 10.93 -2.56
C VAL A 229 4.08 10.17 -3.84
N THR A 230 4.83 9.08 -4.09
CA THR A 230 4.79 8.36 -5.38
C THR A 230 3.61 7.40 -5.44
N GLN A 231 3.38 6.63 -4.37
CA GLN A 231 2.36 5.58 -4.31
C GLN A 231 1.18 6.00 -3.45
N VAL A 232 -0.03 5.85 -3.97
CA VAL A 232 -1.27 6.15 -3.24
C VAL A 232 -2.29 5.01 -3.27
N LEU A 233 -3.11 4.93 -2.21
CA LEU A 233 -4.23 3.99 -2.14
C LEU A 233 -5.36 4.44 -3.06
N ASN A 234 -5.94 3.50 -3.79
CA ASN A 234 -7.04 3.73 -4.70
C ASN A 234 -8.23 2.80 -4.39
N ILE A 235 -9.43 3.37 -4.32
CA ILE A 235 -10.62 2.68 -3.77
C ILE A 235 -11.82 2.70 -4.73
N ASN A 236 -11.71 3.34 -5.89
CA ASN A 236 -12.82 3.54 -6.81
C ASN A 236 -12.40 3.29 -8.27
N PRO A 237 -13.24 2.65 -9.12
CA PRO A 237 -12.90 2.37 -10.51
C PRO A 237 -12.58 3.62 -11.34
N GLY A 238 -13.24 4.75 -11.08
CA GLY A 238 -13.01 6.01 -11.78
C GLY A 238 -11.63 6.60 -11.47
N SER A 239 -11.25 6.65 -10.20
CA SER A 239 -9.90 7.08 -9.80
C SER A 239 -8.81 6.09 -10.23
N VAL A 240 -9.12 4.80 -10.32
CA VAL A 240 -8.23 3.78 -10.92
C VAL A 240 -7.99 4.07 -12.39
N LEU A 241 -9.05 4.35 -13.17
CA LEU A 241 -8.93 4.66 -14.59
C LEU A 241 -8.13 5.94 -14.84
N VAL A 242 -8.39 7.04 -14.12
CA VAL A 242 -7.61 8.27 -14.29
C VAL A 242 -6.15 8.08 -13.84
N GLY A 243 -5.87 7.23 -12.85
CA GLY A 243 -4.51 6.82 -12.51
C GLY A 243 -3.79 6.12 -13.67
N TYR A 244 -4.47 5.19 -14.35
CA TYR A 244 -3.96 4.57 -15.57
C TYR A 244 -3.69 5.59 -16.68
N MET A 245 -4.60 6.56 -16.89
CA MET A 245 -4.42 7.61 -17.89
C MET A 245 -3.24 8.53 -17.58
N MET A 246 -3.10 8.98 -16.32
CA MET A 246 -1.96 9.81 -15.88
C MET A 246 -0.62 9.10 -16.11
N HIS A 247 -0.53 7.82 -15.74
CA HIS A 247 0.67 7.03 -16.01
C HIS A 247 0.92 6.91 -17.50
N LYS A 248 -0.09 6.58 -18.31
CA LYS A 248 0.06 6.48 -19.77
C LYS A 248 0.52 7.79 -20.41
N LEU A 249 0.09 8.94 -19.88
CA LEU A 249 0.50 10.28 -20.33
C LEU A 249 1.96 10.62 -19.96
N GLY A 250 2.59 9.85 -19.08
CA GLY A 250 4.00 9.98 -18.72
C GLY A 250 4.27 10.42 -17.28
N ILE A 251 3.25 10.62 -16.44
CA ILE A 251 3.46 10.93 -15.01
C ILE A 251 3.92 9.66 -14.30
N ASP A 252 5.05 9.69 -13.60
CA ASP A 252 5.66 8.53 -12.93
C ASP A 252 4.97 8.26 -11.59
N MET A 253 3.65 8.09 -11.66
CA MET A 253 2.78 7.82 -10.53
C MET A 253 2.55 6.33 -10.33
N GLU A 254 2.27 5.97 -9.09
CA GLU A 254 1.96 4.60 -8.72
C GLU A 254 0.74 4.59 -7.80
N PHE A 255 -0.05 3.53 -7.86
CA PHE A 255 -1.13 3.30 -6.91
C PHE A 255 -1.26 1.82 -6.58
N LYS A 256 -1.87 1.56 -5.42
CA LYS A 256 -2.38 0.24 -5.09
C LYS A 256 -3.90 0.25 -4.99
N ILE A 257 -4.51 -0.88 -5.31
CA ILE A 257 -5.94 -1.10 -5.11
C ILE A 257 -6.19 -1.50 -3.65
N SER A 258 -7.23 -0.92 -3.05
CA SER A 258 -7.71 -1.30 -1.73
C SER A 258 -8.56 -2.56 -1.76
N VAL A 259 -8.57 -3.31 -0.65
CA VAL A 259 -9.50 -4.42 -0.42
C VAL A 259 -10.95 -3.99 -0.60
N PHE A 260 -11.24 -2.73 -0.26
CA PHE A 260 -12.55 -2.10 -0.40
C PHE A 260 -13.04 -1.95 -1.85
N LEU A 261 -12.17 -2.08 -2.86
CA LEU A 261 -12.59 -2.09 -4.26
C LEU A 261 -13.31 -3.40 -4.63
N GLY A 262 -13.11 -4.48 -3.87
CA GLY A 262 -13.88 -5.72 -4.01
C GLY A 262 -13.41 -6.64 -5.14
N ASN A 263 -12.10 -6.81 -5.33
CA ASN A 263 -11.59 -7.86 -6.23
C ASN A 263 -11.65 -9.22 -5.51
N ASP A 264 -12.80 -9.88 -5.58
CA ASP A 264 -13.17 -11.01 -4.72
C ASP A 264 -13.25 -12.37 -5.45
N ASN A 265 -12.95 -12.39 -6.75
CA ASN A 265 -12.95 -13.62 -7.57
C ASN A 265 -12.01 -13.47 -8.80
N PRO A 266 -11.68 -14.59 -9.49
CA PRO A 266 -10.77 -14.56 -10.64
C PRO A 266 -11.22 -13.66 -11.79
N TYR A 267 -12.53 -13.51 -12.03
CA TYR A 267 -13.04 -12.66 -13.10
C TYR A 267 -12.93 -11.16 -12.78
N ALA A 268 -13.11 -10.79 -11.50
CA ALA A 268 -12.82 -9.43 -11.04
C ALA A 268 -11.32 -9.12 -11.20
N CYS A 269 -10.45 -10.08 -10.88
CA CYS A 269 -9.01 -9.96 -11.11
C CYS A 269 -8.67 -9.79 -12.59
N LEU A 270 -9.27 -10.61 -13.46
CA LEU A 270 -9.12 -10.50 -14.90
C LEU A 270 -9.55 -9.11 -15.40
N TRP A 271 -10.72 -8.63 -14.98
CA TRP A 271 -11.24 -7.32 -15.37
C TRP A 271 -10.30 -6.17 -14.99
N THR A 272 -9.79 -6.19 -13.76
CA THR A 272 -8.84 -5.20 -13.26
C THR A 272 -7.54 -5.21 -14.05
N LEU A 273 -6.96 -6.41 -14.29
CA LEU A 273 -5.69 -6.56 -15.01
C LEU A 273 -5.82 -6.31 -16.51
N LEU A 274 -6.99 -6.58 -17.13
CA LEU A 274 -7.28 -6.21 -18.52
C LEU A 274 -7.23 -4.69 -18.70
N THR A 275 -7.81 -3.94 -17.77
CA THR A 275 -7.77 -2.47 -17.80
C THR A 275 -6.34 -1.97 -17.63
N ALA A 276 -5.57 -2.54 -16.69
CA ALA A 276 -4.15 -2.23 -16.54
C ALA A 276 -3.36 -2.48 -17.83
N LYS A 277 -3.62 -3.60 -18.52
CA LYS A 277 -2.96 -3.96 -19.78
C LYS A 277 -3.30 -3.02 -20.93
N LEU A 278 -4.55 -2.55 -21.01
CA LEU A 278 -4.97 -1.60 -22.04
C LEU A 278 -4.22 -0.26 -21.93
N PHE A 279 -3.91 0.15 -20.71
CA PHE A 279 -3.26 1.44 -20.43
C PHE A 279 -1.78 1.35 -20.07
N SER A 280 -1.16 0.17 -20.12
CA SER A 280 0.28 0.03 -19.86
C SER A 280 1.11 0.86 -20.85
N ARG A 281 2.30 1.26 -20.41
CA ARG A 281 3.29 1.90 -21.27
C ARG A 281 4.01 0.86 -22.15
N ASP A 282 4.70 1.34 -23.17
CA ASP A 282 5.46 0.50 -24.10
C ASP A 282 6.66 -0.20 -23.43
N ASP A 283 7.13 0.33 -22.30
CA ASP A 283 8.14 -0.30 -21.43
C ASP A 283 7.58 -1.45 -20.57
N GLY A 284 6.28 -1.78 -20.71
CA GLY A 284 5.60 -2.84 -19.98
C GLY A 284 5.10 -2.44 -18.59
N THR A 285 5.35 -1.20 -18.14
CA THR A 285 4.96 -0.76 -16.80
C THR A 285 3.47 -0.38 -16.70
N SER A 286 2.96 -0.45 -15.48
CA SER A 286 1.61 -0.04 -15.07
C SER A 286 1.72 0.74 -13.76
N PRO A 287 0.86 1.74 -13.51
CA PRO A 287 0.83 2.40 -12.19
C PRO A 287 0.23 1.50 -11.11
N LEU A 288 -0.48 0.42 -11.46
CA LEU A 288 -0.95 -0.56 -10.47
C LEU A 288 0.25 -1.38 -9.98
N ILE A 289 0.76 -1.06 -8.80
CA ILE A 289 1.91 -1.75 -8.20
C ILE A 289 1.55 -2.66 -7.03
N GLY A 290 0.33 -2.54 -6.51
CA GLY A 290 -0.16 -3.31 -5.38
C GLY A 290 -1.62 -3.69 -5.60
N PHE A 291 -1.91 -4.98 -5.59
CA PHE A 291 -3.21 -5.53 -5.92
C PHE A 291 -3.76 -6.28 -4.71
N ASN A 292 -4.49 -5.55 -3.88
CA ASN A 292 -5.13 -6.11 -2.70
C ASN A 292 -6.41 -6.84 -3.10
N LEU A 293 -6.42 -8.15 -2.89
CA LEU A 293 -7.59 -8.97 -3.11
C LEU A 293 -8.53 -8.89 -1.91
N SER A 294 -9.81 -9.21 -2.11
CA SER A 294 -10.78 -9.25 -1.02
C SER A 294 -10.35 -10.24 0.07
N ASN A 295 -10.71 -9.95 1.33
CA ASN A 295 -10.52 -10.87 2.45
C ASN A 295 -11.28 -12.20 2.30
N SER A 296 -12.21 -12.29 1.34
CA SER A 296 -12.98 -13.50 1.04
C SER A 296 -12.34 -14.44 0.02
N VAL A 297 -11.25 -14.04 -0.67
CA VAL A 297 -10.61 -14.90 -1.67
C VAL A 297 -9.92 -16.10 -1.02
N ASN A 298 -9.74 -17.19 -1.76
CA ASN A 298 -8.94 -18.36 -1.37
C ASN A 298 -7.63 -18.45 -2.20
N ASN A 299 -6.78 -19.45 -1.91
CA ASN A 299 -5.54 -19.70 -2.64
C ASN A 299 -5.75 -19.88 -4.15
N GLU A 300 -6.78 -20.63 -4.56
CA GLU A 300 -7.10 -20.82 -5.99
C GLU A 300 -7.33 -19.48 -6.71
N THR A 301 -8.02 -18.53 -6.07
CA THR A 301 -8.23 -17.19 -6.64
C THR A 301 -6.92 -16.40 -6.74
N ILE A 302 -6.02 -16.53 -5.76
CA ILE A 302 -4.69 -15.91 -5.78
C ILE A 302 -3.86 -16.49 -6.92
N GLU A 303 -3.85 -17.81 -7.09
CA GLU A 303 -3.16 -18.51 -8.18
C GLU A 303 -3.70 -18.09 -9.55
N TYR A 304 -5.01 -17.98 -9.73
CA TYR A 304 -5.58 -17.46 -10.99
C TYR A 304 -5.20 -16.00 -11.24
N ALA A 305 -5.16 -15.17 -10.21
CA ALA A 305 -4.68 -13.79 -10.35
C ALA A 305 -3.19 -13.76 -10.78
N ALA A 306 -2.36 -14.64 -10.22
CA ALA A 306 -0.96 -14.80 -10.61
C ALA A 306 -0.82 -15.27 -12.07
N TYR A 307 -1.61 -16.26 -12.49
CA TYR A 307 -1.67 -16.76 -13.87
C TYR A 307 -2.04 -15.65 -14.87
N ILE A 308 -3.07 -14.85 -14.58
CA ILE A 308 -3.46 -13.71 -15.44
C ILE A 308 -2.34 -12.67 -15.51
N ARG A 309 -1.75 -12.36 -14.34
CA ARG A 309 -0.67 -11.38 -14.22
C ARG A 309 0.55 -11.79 -15.04
N GLU A 310 0.98 -13.05 -14.96
CA GLU A 310 2.06 -13.60 -15.77
C GLU A 310 1.74 -13.48 -17.27
N ALA A 311 0.55 -13.91 -17.69
CA ALA A 311 0.12 -13.86 -19.08
C ALA A 311 0.10 -12.43 -19.66
N PHE A 312 -0.11 -11.41 -18.82
CA PHE A 312 -0.08 -10.00 -19.22
C PHE A 312 1.29 -9.32 -19.08
N GLY A 313 2.29 -10.03 -18.59
CA GLY A 313 3.65 -9.51 -18.37
C GLY A 313 3.76 -8.60 -17.15
N PHE A 314 2.92 -8.82 -16.14
CA PHE A 314 2.87 -8.02 -14.93
C PHE A 314 3.47 -8.71 -13.70
N GLU A 315 4.14 -9.86 -13.87
CA GLU A 315 4.65 -10.68 -12.76
C GLU A 315 5.50 -9.87 -11.78
N ASP A 316 6.40 -9.03 -12.30
CA ASP A 316 7.28 -8.18 -11.49
C ASP A 316 6.74 -6.76 -11.26
N VAL A 317 5.59 -6.43 -11.86
CA VAL A 317 5.00 -5.07 -11.82
C VAL A 317 3.90 -4.97 -10.78
N VAL A 318 2.95 -5.92 -10.80
CA VAL A 318 1.75 -5.89 -9.95
C VAL A 318 1.93 -6.89 -8.81
N ARG A 319 2.24 -6.41 -7.61
CA ARG A 319 2.36 -7.30 -6.44
C ARG A 319 0.98 -7.69 -5.92
N ILE A 320 0.75 -8.98 -5.70
CA ILE A 320 -0.45 -9.44 -5.00
C ILE A 320 -0.27 -9.12 -3.52
N GLU A 321 -1.22 -8.42 -2.91
CA GLU A 321 -1.19 -8.11 -1.49
C GLU A 321 -2.22 -8.99 -0.77
N HIS A 322 -1.73 -9.94 0.04
CA HIS A 322 -2.53 -10.95 0.72
C HIS A 322 -2.57 -10.65 2.22
N HIS A 323 -3.76 -10.37 2.76
CA HIS A 323 -3.93 -10.15 4.19
C HIS A 323 -3.74 -11.45 4.97
N ILE A 324 -2.72 -11.47 5.82
CA ILE A 324 -2.40 -12.59 6.71
C ILE A 324 -3.17 -12.45 8.01
N THR A 325 -3.13 -11.26 8.61
CA THR A 325 -3.91 -10.86 9.76
C THR A 325 -4.67 -9.58 9.45
N GLU A 326 -5.81 -9.41 10.09
CA GLU A 326 -6.74 -8.33 9.84
C GLU A 326 -7.18 -7.70 11.17
N THR A 327 -7.62 -6.44 11.18
CA THR A 327 -8.08 -5.81 12.42
C THR A 327 -9.18 -6.65 13.08
N TYR A 328 -9.13 -6.78 14.40
CA TYR A 328 -10.00 -7.68 15.15
C TYR A 328 -11.48 -7.30 15.02
N LYS A 329 -11.77 -5.99 14.94
CA LYS A 329 -13.14 -5.46 14.84
C LYS A 329 -13.44 -4.87 13.47
N SER A 330 -14.73 -4.91 13.12
CA SER A 330 -15.36 -4.02 12.13
C SER A 330 -15.01 -4.24 10.64
N ILE A 331 -14.23 -5.26 10.27
CA ILE A 331 -13.93 -5.57 8.85
C ILE A 331 -14.11 -7.05 8.44
N VAL A 332 -13.71 -8.02 9.27
CA VAL A 332 -13.83 -9.46 8.97
C VAL A 332 -14.33 -10.26 10.18
N ARG A 333 -14.73 -11.52 9.93
CA ARG A 333 -15.02 -12.47 11.01
C ARG A 333 -13.71 -13.01 11.58
N GLN A 334 -13.65 -13.13 12.91
CA GLN A 334 -12.50 -13.65 13.64
C GLN A 334 -12.72 -15.12 14.08
N PRO A 335 -11.65 -15.92 14.28
CA PRO A 335 -10.24 -15.57 14.04
C PRO A 335 -9.92 -15.49 12.55
N TYR A 336 -9.18 -14.46 12.15
CA TYR A 336 -8.68 -14.28 10.79
C TYR A 336 -7.15 -14.36 10.80
N ASP A 337 -6.64 -15.58 10.55
CA ASP A 337 -5.22 -15.87 10.41
C ASP A 337 -5.01 -16.75 9.17
N ARG A 338 -4.43 -16.15 8.14
CA ARG A 338 -4.21 -16.76 6.83
C ARG A 338 -2.75 -17.08 6.57
N LEU A 339 -1.93 -17.13 7.62
CA LEU A 339 -0.54 -17.57 7.49
C LEU A 339 -0.44 -18.99 6.89
N PRO A 340 -1.26 -19.99 7.28
CA PRO A 340 -1.23 -21.30 6.63
C PRO A 340 -1.47 -21.23 5.12
N GLU A 341 -2.40 -20.39 4.68
CA GLU A 341 -2.74 -20.21 3.27
C GLU A 341 -1.57 -19.62 2.48
N LEU A 342 -0.92 -18.56 3.00
CA LEU A 342 0.30 -18.00 2.40
C LEU A 342 1.38 -19.07 2.21
N LEU A 343 1.63 -19.87 3.24
CA LEU A 343 2.72 -20.84 3.20
C LEU A 343 2.44 -22.03 2.25
N GLU A 344 1.21 -22.20 1.75
CA GLU A 344 0.87 -23.18 0.70
C GLU A 344 1.18 -22.68 -0.71
N ILE A 345 1.21 -21.35 -0.92
CA ILE A 345 1.39 -20.73 -2.25
C ILE A 345 2.72 -20.00 -2.42
N ALA A 346 3.42 -19.71 -1.32
CA ALA A 346 4.65 -18.92 -1.30
C ALA A 346 5.85 -19.57 -2.02
N ASP A 347 5.77 -20.83 -2.45
CA ASP A 347 6.81 -21.51 -3.22
C ASP A 347 6.60 -21.48 -4.74
N HIS A 348 5.44 -20.98 -5.22
CA HIS A 348 5.11 -20.94 -6.65
C HIS A 348 4.36 -19.70 -7.11
N VAL A 349 3.85 -18.85 -6.20
CA VAL A 349 3.27 -17.54 -6.52
C VAL A 349 4.28 -16.44 -6.23
N LYS A 350 4.88 -15.88 -7.29
CA LYS A 350 5.89 -14.80 -7.17
C LYS A 350 5.30 -13.46 -6.77
N ASN A 351 6.15 -12.56 -6.27
CA ASN A 351 5.83 -11.14 -6.02
C ASN A 351 4.48 -10.98 -5.30
N ILE A 352 4.41 -11.64 -4.14
CA ILE A 352 3.31 -11.60 -3.19
C ILE A 352 3.77 -10.87 -1.92
N SER A 353 2.85 -10.14 -1.29
CA SER A 353 3.04 -9.47 -0.01
C SER A 353 2.26 -10.17 1.08
N ALA A 354 2.92 -10.46 2.19
CA ALA A 354 2.29 -10.84 3.45
C ALA A 354 1.92 -9.58 4.23
N LYS A 355 0.65 -9.18 4.12
CA LYS A 355 0.14 -7.93 4.68
C LYS A 355 -0.50 -8.15 6.05
N HIS A 356 -0.05 -7.39 7.04
CA HIS A 356 -0.54 -7.46 8.42
C HIS A 356 -1.29 -6.17 8.76
N GLU A 357 -2.62 -6.23 8.86
CA GLU A 357 -3.46 -5.08 9.24
C GLU A 357 -3.83 -5.12 10.73
N GLY A 358 -3.87 -6.31 11.34
CA GLY A 358 -4.06 -6.54 12.79
C GLY A 358 -2.98 -7.41 13.40
N GLY A 359 -3.06 -7.64 14.71
CA GLY A 359 -2.18 -8.57 15.42
C GLY A 359 -2.54 -10.03 15.14
N VAL A 360 -1.79 -10.96 15.75
CA VAL A 360 -2.21 -12.37 15.82
C VAL A 360 -3.55 -12.45 16.56
N PRO A 361 -4.60 -13.12 16.04
CA PRO A 361 -5.95 -13.02 16.58
C PRO A 361 -6.07 -13.27 18.09
N GLU A 362 -5.33 -14.25 18.63
CA GLU A 362 -5.36 -14.56 20.06
C GLU A 362 -4.77 -13.44 20.93
N ILE A 363 -3.75 -12.74 20.42
CA ILE A 363 -3.12 -11.60 21.11
C ILE A 363 -4.03 -10.38 21.01
N ASP A 364 -4.51 -10.08 19.80
CA ASP A 364 -5.34 -8.91 19.51
C ASP A 364 -6.66 -8.98 20.29
N ALA A 365 -7.32 -10.16 20.33
CA ALA A 365 -8.52 -10.41 21.11
C ALA A 365 -8.35 -10.18 22.62
N ALA A 366 -7.13 -10.39 23.13
CA ALA A 366 -6.81 -10.29 24.55
C ALA A 366 -6.40 -8.87 24.97
N ARG A 367 -6.27 -7.92 24.03
CA ARG A 367 -6.01 -6.52 24.35
C ARG A 367 -7.25 -5.89 25.00
N ASP A 368 -7.03 -5.01 25.97
CA ASP A 368 -8.10 -4.16 26.52
C ASP A 368 -8.73 -3.28 25.43
N TYR A 369 -7.93 -2.93 24.42
CA TYR A 369 -8.33 -2.17 23.25
C TYR A 369 -7.87 -2.87 21.96
N PRO A 370 -8.60 -3.91 21.51
CA PRO A 370 -8.27 -4.63 20.27
C PRO A 370 -8.30 -3.71 19.07
N THR A 371 -7.57 -4.07 18.01
CA THR A 371 -7.56 -3.33 16.76
C THR A 371 -8.96 -3.21 16.16
N ASP A 372 -9.27 -2.02 15.63
CA ASP A 372 -10.52 -1.72 14.96
C ASP A 372 -10.21 -0.89 13.71
N ILE A 373 -10.68 -1.32 12.54
CA ILE A 373 -10.49 -0.57 11.29
C ILE A 373 -11.08 0.85 11.38
N LEU A 374 -12.08 1.06 12.25
CA LEU A 374 -12.73 2.35 12.42
C LEU A 374 -11.81 3.41 13.04
N ASP A 375 -10.76 3.01 13.76
CA ASP A 375 -9.78 3.97 14.28
C ASP A 375 -9.00 4.70 13.17
N TYR A 376 -8.97 4.14 11.95
CA TYR A 376 -8.29 4.77 10.82
C TYR A 376 -9.04 6.00 10.29
N PHE A 377 -10.26 6.21 10.76
CA PHE A 377 -11.13 7.33 10.40
C PHE A 377 -11.21 8.40 11.50
N ARG A 378 -10.55 8.18 12.64
CA ARG A 378 -10.48 9.15 13.74
C ARG A 378 -9.32 10.12 13.52
N THR A 379 -9.48 11.34 14.02
CA THR A 379 -8.39 12.32 14.01
C THR A 379 -7.34 11.95 15.05
N LYS A 380 -6.12 12.49 14.90
CA LYS A 380 -5.07 12.32 15.91
C LYS A 380 -5.51 12.90 17.27
N GLU A 381 -6.20 14.03 17.25
CA GLU A 381 -6.73 14.68 18.44
C GLU A 381 -7.72 13.78 19.18
N ASP A 382 -8.70 13.20 18.47
CA ASP A 382 -9.68 12.27 19.06
C ASP A 382 -9.02 11.05 19.73
N LEU A 383 -7.91 10.56 19.18
CA LEU A 383 -7.17 9.42 19.75
C LEU A 383 -6.37 9.83 21.00
N ILE A 384 -5.84 11.05 21.03
CA ILE A 384 -5.10 11.58 22.19
C ILE A 384 -6.08 11.89 23.34
N GLU A 385 -7.17 12.59 23.07
CA GLU A 385 -8.16 12.97 24.09
C GLU A 385 -8.84 11.75 24.71
N ALA A 386 -9.09 10.71 23.92
CA ALA A 386 -9.61 9.44 24.43
C ALA A 386 -8.56 8.61 25.19
N GLY A 387 -7.28 8.99 25.18
CA GLY A 387 -6.19 8.23 25.78
C GLY A 387 -5.85 6.94 25.01
N HIS A 388 -6.26 6.83 23.75
CA HIS A 388 -6.09 5.63 22.94
C HIS A 388 -4.74 5.59 22.21
N MET A 389 -4.07 6.72 22.01
CA MET A 389 -2.79 6.78 21.28
C MET A 389 -1.73 5.75 21.75
N PRO A 390 -1.48 5.55 23.06
CA PRO A 390 -0.55 4.50 23.51
C PRO A 390 -1.07 3.07 23.23
N LEU A 391 -2.38 2.86 23.27
CA LEU A 391 -3.02 1.57 22.98
C LEU A 391 -2.91 1.24 21.48
N ASN A 392 -3.11 2.23 20.61
CA ASN A 392 -2.91 2.09 19.17
C ASN A 392 -1.44 1.81 18.81
N LEU A 393 -0.46 2.36 19.55
CA LEU A 393 0.95 1.98 19.39
C LEU A 393 1.20 0.51 19.75
N ILE A 394 0.62 0.02 20.85
CA ILE A 394 0.72 -1.41 21.20
C ILE A 394 0.12 -2.28 20.09
N ASN A 395 -1.06 -1.91 19.60
CA ASN A 395 -1.72 -2.59 18.50
C ASN A 395 -0.86 -2.58 17.21
N TYR A 396 -0.14 -1.49 16.94
CA TYR A 396 0.82 -1.42 15.83
C TYR A 396 1.98 -2.39 16.02
N LEU A 397 2.57 -2.46 17.22
CA LEU A 397 3.65 -3.40 17.54
C LEU A 397 3.19 -4.87 17.52
N ASP A 398 1.90 -5.15 17.75
CA ASP A 398 1.34 -6.49 17.55
C ASP A 398 1.31 -6.90 16.07
N LYS A 399 1.15 -5.95 15.14
CA LYS A 399 1.32 -6.22 13.69
C LYS A 399 2.77 -6.56 13.39
N HIS A 400 3.72 -5.85 14.00
CA HIS A 400 5.15 -6.15 13.87
C HIS A 400 5.49 -7.56 14.39
N HIS A 401 4.88 -7.97 15.50
CA HIS A 401 5.00 -9.34 15.99
C HIS A 401 4.42 -10.36 15.00
N ALA A 402 3.22 -10.12 14.46
CA ALA A 402 2.61 -10.99 13.46
C ALA A 402 3.47 -11.12 12.20
N LEU A 403 4.08 -10.01 11.75
CA LEU A 403 5.03 -9.99 10.64
C LEU A 403 6.25 -10.86 10.90
N ASN A 404 6.84 -10.78 12.09
CA ASN A 404 8.00 -11.58 12.45
C ASN A 404 7.66 -13.07 12.60
N ARG A 405 6.44 -13.40 13.06
CA ARG A 405 5.92 -14.78 13.02
C ARG A 405 5.86 -15.29 11.58
N THR A 406 5.40 -14.48 10.63
CA THR A 406 5.38 -14.86 9.20
C THR A 406 6.79 -15.11 8.67
N ALA A 407 7.74 -14.21 8.94
CA ALA A 407 9.14 -14.38 8.53
C ALA A 407 9.78 -15.65 9.12
N GLU A 408 9.49 -15.96 10.39
CA GLU A 408 9.95 -17.16 11.06
C GLU A 408 9.41 -18.44 10.38
N GLU A 409 8.11 -18.50 10.07
CA GLU A 409 7.51 -19.67 9.43
C GLU A 409 7.97 -19.88 7.98
N LEU A 410 8.19 -18.79 7.23
CA LEU A 410 8.83 -18.85 5.91
C LEU A 410 10.24 -19.42 6.03
N THR A 411 11.04 -18.91 6.97
CA THR A 411 12.41 -19.36 7.23
C THR A 411 12.44 -20.86 7.55
N LYS A 412 11.55 -21.34 8.43
CA LYS A 412 11.46 -22.76 8.81
C LYS A 412 11.20 -23.68 7.61
N ARG A 413 10.56 -23.18 6.56
CA ARG A 413 10.26 -23.91 5.32
C ARG A 413 11.32 -23.75 4.23
N GLY A 414 12.39 -22.99 4.47
CA GLY A 414 13.40 -22.67 3.45
C GLY A 414 12.91 -21.66 2.42
N LEU A 415 11.80 -20.97 2.71
CA LEU A 415 11.30 -19.85 1.93
C LEU A 415 11.95 -18.56 2.44
N THR A 416 11.98 -17.55 1.58
CA THR A 416 12.63 -16.26 1.84
C THR A 416 11.62 -15.12 1.80
N PHE A 417 12.08 -13.94 2.18
CA PHE A 417 11.24 -12.77 2.38
C PHE A 417 12.00 -11.49 2.05
N LEU A 418 11.25 -10.41 1.79
CA LEU A 418 11.79 -9.07 1.58
C LEU A 418 11.46 -8.20 2.79
N ALA A 419 12.46 -7.96 3.63
CA ALA A 419 12.45 -7.02 4.75
C ALA A 419 12.98 -5.63 4.30
N ALA A 420 13.09 -4.66 5.21
CA ALA A 420 13.68 -3.35 4.93
C ALA A 420 15.12 -3.47 4.37
N PRO A 421 15.35 -3.21 3.08
CA PRO A 421 16.56 -3.68 2.38
C PRO A 421 17.83 -2.93 2.76
N LYS A 422 17.72 -1.71 3.30
CA LYS A 422 18.89 -0.97 3.80
C LYS A 422 19.20 -1.24 5.27
N LEU A 423 18.31 -1.95 5.98
CA LEU A 423 18.51 -2.32 7.39
C LEU A 423 18.98 -3.77 7.51
N HIS A 424 18.36 -4.69 6.78
CA HIS A 424 18.61 -6.13 6.88
C HIS A 424 19.42 -6.61 5.67
N LYS A 425 20.75 -6.54 5.78
CA LYS A 425 21.66 -6.99 4.71
C LYS A 425 21.49 -8.50 4.45
N GLY A 426 21.48 -8.86 3.17
CA GLY A 426 21.42 -10.24 2.66
C GLY A 426 22.77 -10.92 2.64
#